data_AF-A0A358MY08-F1
#
_entry.id   AF-A0A358MY08-F1
#
_cell.length_a   1.000
_cell.length_b   1.000
_cell.length_c   1.000
_cell.angle_alpha   90.00
_cell.angle_beta   90.00
_cell.angle_gamma   90.00
#
_symmetry.space_group_name_H-M   'P 1'
#
loop_
_entity.id
_entity.type
_entity.pdbx_description
1 polymer ?
#
loop_
_entity_poly.entity_id
_entity_poly.type
_entity_poly.pdbx_seq_one_letter_code
_entity_poly.pdbx_strand_id
1 'polypeptide(L)'
;MRELHQVQDDSPERSILARLILSNQQVEADPLEELHGLATTAGTEVMDELVQRRPSADHSTYLGKGKVEELRLMVERHDADLVIFDNDLSPAQTRNLEKAVGAKVLDRTELILDIFAAGARTYESRLAIELAQLEYSLPRLKRMWTHLSRQAMGVGMRGPGEKQLEVDRRLAQKRIHDLKQELSKVEQRRERQVKARKEAPTVSLVGYTNAGKSTLMNALTEADVLAEDKLF
;
A
#
# COMPACT_ATOMS: atom_id res chain seq x y z
N MET A 1 -27.29 -11.74 22.77
CA MET A 1 -26.41 -11.38 23.91
C MET A 1 -25.25 -10.59 23.35
N ARG A 2 -25.21 -9.31 23.71
CA ARG A 2 -24.15 -8.27 23.58
C ARG A 2 -23.58 -7.96 22.19
N GLU A 3 -24.01 -6.79 21.73
CA GLU A 3 -23.49 -5.94 20.69
C GLU A 3 -22.00 -5.62 20.85
N LEU A 4 -21.30 -5.53 19.73
CA LEU A 4 -20.15 -4.65 19.53
C LEU A 4 -20.47 -3.82 18.28
N HIS A 5 -21.29 -2.78 18.46
CA HIS A 5 -21.24 -1.63 17.58
C HIS A 5 -19.86 -0.99 17.78
N GLN A 6 -18.92 -1.27 16.87
CA GLN A 6 -17.80 -0.36 16.67
C GLN A 6 -18.39 0.91 16.08
N VAL A 7 -18.35 1.98 16.86
CA VAL A 7 -18.47 3.34 16.34
C VAL A 7 -17.26 3.49 15.41
N GLN A 8 -17.47 3.37 14.10
CA GLN A 8 -16.51 3.88 13.14
C GLN A 8 -16.59 5.40 13.26
N ASP A 9 -15.56 5.99 13.86
CA ASP A 9 -15.35 7.43 13.77
C ASP A 9 -15.21 7.75 12.28
N ASP A 10 -16.17 8.50 11.74
CA ASP A 10 -16.28 8.84 10.31
C ASP A 10 -15.30 9.96 9.93
N SER A 11 -14.37 10.30 10.83
CA SER A 11 -13.31 11.28 10.63
C SER A 11 -12.17 10.68 9.81
N PRO A 12 -11.65 11.39 8.79
CA PRO A 12 -10.51 10.92 8.02
C PRO A 12 -9.30 10.67 8.93
N GLU A 13 -8.59 9.57 8.70
CA GLU A 13 -7.35 9.26 9.44
C GLU A 13 -6.34 10.40 9.22
N ARG A 14 -5.77 10.89 10.32
CA ARG A 14 -4.75 11.96 10.26
C ARG A 14 -3.41 11.36 9.92
N SER A 15 -2.79 11.87 8.85
CA SER A 15 -1.54 11.32 8.34
C SER A 15 -0.37 12.32 8.38
N ILE A 16 0.83 11.79 8.58
CA ILE A 16 2.09 12.52 8.38
C ILE A 16 2.83 11.86 7.23
N LEU A 17 3.29 12.65 6.27
CA LEU A 17 4.08 12.15 5.15
C LEU A 17 5.56 12.13 5.51
N ALA A 18 6.27 11.10 5.08
CA ALA A 18 7.70 10.97 5.32
C ALA A 18 8.44 10.51 4.07
N ARG A 19 9.58 11.16 3.77
CA ARG A 19 10.46 10.75 2.67
C ARG A 19 11.93 10.85 3.05
N LEU A 20 12.68 9.79 2.78
CA LEU A 20 14.13 9.83 2.72
C LEU A 20 14.57 10.03 1.26
N ILE A 21 15.36 11.07 1.04
CA ILE A 21 16.04 11.34 -0.23
C ILE A 21 17.49 10.88 -0.10
N LEU A 22 17.87 9.92 -0.94
CA LEU A 22 19.25 9.47 -1.03
C LEU A 22 20.09 10.48 -1.81
N SER A 23 21.37 10.66 -1.44
CA SER A 23 22.27 11.65 -2.06
C SER A 23 22.43 11.50 -3.58
N ASN A 24 22.13 10.34 -4.15
CA ASN A 24 22.19 10.06 -5.60
C ASN A 24 20.87 10.31 -6.33
N GLN A 25 19.81 10.73 -5.65
CA GLN A 25 18.51 10.98 -6.26
C GLN A 25 18.39 12.45 -6.67
N GLN A 26 18.08 12.69 -7.94
CA GLN A 26 17.49 13.95 -8.36
C GLN A 26 16.03 13.95 -7.92
N VAL A 27 15.60 15.05 -7.31
CA VAL A 27 14.25 15.18 -6.79
C VAL A 27 13.62 16.43 -7.37
N GLU A 28 12.32 16.35 -7.60
CA GLU A 28 11.49 17.44 -8.06
C GLU A 28 11.47 18.61 -7.07
N ALA A 29 10.90 19.74 -7.48
CA ALA A 29 10.82 20.94 -6.65
C ALA A 29 10.07 20.66 -5.34
N ASP A 30 8.99 19.88 -5.43
CA ASP A 30 8.27 19.34 -4.29
C ASP A 30 8.48 17.82 -4.22
N PRO A 31 9.22 17.31 -3.20
CA PRO A 31 9.50 15.89 -3.07
C PRO A 31 8.32 15.08 -2.54
N LEU A 32 7.22 15.67 -2.10
CA LEU A 32 6.09 14.96 -1.50
C LEU A 32 4.76 15.19 -2.22
N GLU A 33 4.71 16.08 -3.20
CA GLU A 33 3.50 16.39 -4.00
C GLU A 33 2.75 15.12 -4.49
N GLU A 34 3.45 14.17 -5.10
CA GLU A 34 2.82 12.92 -5.56
C GLU A 34 2.25 12.11 -4.38
N LEU A 35 3.02 11.98 -3.28
CA LEU A 35 2.59 11.22 -2.11
C LEU A 35 1.39 11.88 -1.42
N HIS A 36 1.37 13.20 -1.38
CA HIS A 36 0.24 13.98 -0.89
C HIS A 36 -1.02 13.70 -1.71
N GLY A 37 -0.90 13.68 -3.05
CA GLY A 37 -2.01 13.27 -3.92
C GLY A 37 -2.50 11.84 -3.64
N LEU A 38 -1.58 10.91 -3.35
CA LEU A 38 -1.94 9.52 -3.03
C LEU A 38 -2.66 9.44 -1.69
N ALA A 39 -2.13 10.11 -0.66
CA ALA A 39 -2.71 10.18 0.68
C ALA A 39 -4.11 10.80 0.67
N THR A 40 -4.29 11.86 -0.13
CA THR A 40 -5.61 12.50 -0.35
C THR A 40 -6.56 11.54 -1.05
N THR A 41 -6.10 10.81 -2.07
CA THR A 41 -6.95 9.86 -2.80
C THR A 41 -7.34 8.65 -1.94
N ALA A 42 -6.48 8.25 -1.00
CA ALA A 42 -6.78 7.23 0.01
C ALA A 42 -7.76 7.71 1.10
N GLY A 43 -8.10 9.00 1.13
CA GLY A 43 -9.05 9.57 2.09
C GLY A 43 -8.43 9.97 3.44
N THR A 44 -7.11 10.12 3.51
CA THR A 44 -6.41 10.58 4.72
C THR A 44 -6.22 12.10 4.71
N GLU A 45 -6.20 12.71 5.90
CA GLU A 45 -5.95 14.15 6.07
C GLU A 45 -4.48 14.40 6.41
N VAL A 46 -3.72 15.00 5.49
CA VAL A 46 -2.28 15.24 5.67
C VAL A 46 -2.06 16.42 6.64
N MET A 47 -1.49 16.14 7.81
CA MET A 47 -1.25 17.14 8.87
C MET A 47 0.10 17.83 8.74
N ASP A 48 1.13 17.09 8.31
CA ASP A 48 2.50 17.57 8.26
C ASP A 48 3.38 16.66 7.39
N GLU A 49 4.58 17.13 7.08
CA GLU A 49 5.51 16.47 6.17
C GLU A 49 6.95 16.45 6.70
N LEU A 50 7.60 15.30 6.59
CA LEU A 50 8.98 15.09 7.04
C LEU A 50 9.89 14.61 5.92
N VAL A 51 10.83 15.44 5.52
CA VAL A 51 11.87 15.07 4.55
C VAL A 51 13.23 14.97 5.23
N GLN A 52 13.96 13.89 4.92
CA GLN A 52 15.34 13.72 5.34
C GLN A 52 16.25 13.44 4.13
N ARG A 53 17.39 14.13 4.03
CA ARG A 53 18.43 13.84 3.02
C ARG A 53 19.61 13.09 3.67
N ARG A 54 19.99 11.92 3.13
CA ARG A 54 21.15 11.15 3.62
C ARG A 54 21.86 10.36 2.50
N PRO A 55 23.15 10.02 2.67
CA PRO A 55 23.85 9.13 1.74
C PRO A 55 23.30 7.71 1.70
N SER A 56 22.79 7.21 2.83
CA SER A 56 22.24 5.87 2.97
C SER A 56 21.09 5.83 3.99
N ALA A 57 20.17 4.90 3.78
CA ALA A 57 19.07 4.63 4.70
C ALA A 57 19.56 3.90 5.96
N ASP A 58 18.91 4.17 7.09
CA ASP A 58 19.15 3.40 8.31
C ASP A 58 18.58 1.98 8.20
N HIS A 59 19.37 0.97 8.57
CA HIS A 59 18.95 -0.42 8.49
C HIS A 59 17.77 -0.74 9.43
N SER A 60 17.64 -0.02 10.54
CA SER A 60 16.61 -0.29 11.55
C SER A 60 15.30 0.45 11.30
N THR A 61 15.36 1.73 10.92
CA THR A 61 14.17 2.62 10.86
C THR A 61 14.07 3.39 9.55
N TYR A 62 14.97 3.15 8.59
CA TYR A 62 15.09 3.91 7.33
C TYR A 62 15.56 5.38 7.53
N LEU A 63 14.98 6.09 8.50
CA LEU A 63 15.37 7.42 8.95
C LEU A 63 16.50 7.40 9.98
N GLY A 64 17.16 8.54 10.17
CA GLY A 64 18.13 8.72 11.24
C GLY A 64 17.44 8.91 12.59
N LYS A 65 18.07 8.47 13.69
CA LYS A 65 17.50 8.55 15.06
C LYS A 65 16.88 9.91 15.41
N GLY A 66 17.56 11.02 15.09
CA GLY A 66 17.03 12.36 15.35
C GLY A 66 15.75 12.68 14.56
N LYS A 67 15.65 12.19 13.32
CA LYS A 67 14.45 12.36 12.49
C LYS A 67 13.31 11.42 12.89
N VAL A 68 13.63 10.24 13.43
CA VAL A 68 12.62 9.37 14.04
C VAL A 68 12.03 10.03 15.28
N GLU A 69 12.85 10.67 16.11
CA GLU A 69 12.37 11.40 17.28
C GLU A 69 11.53 12.62 16.89
N GLU A 70 11.96 13.37 15.88
CA GLU A 70 11.17 14.45 15.30
C GLU A 70 9.82 13.96 14.78
N LEU A 71 9.80 12.84 14.05
CA LEU A 71 8.58 12.20 13.56
C LEU A 71 7.64 11.79 14.70
N ARG A 72 8.19 11.20 15.78
CA ARG A 72 7.41 10.85 16.98
C ARG A 72 6.74 12.09 17.59
N LEU A 73 7.48 13.19 17.73
CA LEU A 73 6.94 14.44 18.25
C LEU A 73 5.87 15.04 17.33
N MET A 74 6.02 14.91 16.01
CA MET A 74 4.99 15.34 15.04
C MET A 74 3.71 14.51 15.18
N VAL A 75 3.84 13.18 15.32
CA VAL A 75 2.72 12.26 15.57
C VAL A 75 1.97 12.67 16.83
N GLU A 76 2.68 12.91 17.94
CA GLU A 76 2.08 13.34 19.21
C GLU A 76 1.44 14.73 19.12
N ARG A 77 2.06 15.65 18.38
CA ARG A 77 1.57 17.02 18.24
C ARG A 77 0.27 17.11 17.46
N HIS A 78 0.16 16.33 16.38
CA HIS A 78 -0.97 16.38 15.46
C HIS A 78 -2.03 15.30 15.74
N ASP A 79 -1.76 14.43 16.71
CA ASP A 79 -2.58 13.25 17.02
C ASP A 79 -2.78 12.39 15.77
N ALA A 80 -1.66 12.10 15.09
CA ALA A 80 -1.68 11.40 13.80
C ALA A 80 -1.86 9.89 14.01
N ASP A 81 -2.84 9.31 13.33
CA ASP A 81 -3.11 7.86 13.34
C ASP A 81 -2.11 7.07 12.49
N LEU A 82 -1.57 7.75 11.46
CA LEU A 82 -0.84 7.12 10.36
C LEU A 82 0.40 7.93 9.95
N VAL A 83 1.49 7.24 9.67
CA VAL A 83 2.64 7.79 8.94
C VAL A 83 2.77 7.09 7.60
N ILE A 84 2.81 7.87 6.52
CA ILE A 84 2.93 7.38 5.15
C ILE A 84 4.35 7.65 4.64
N PHE A 85 5.07 6.60 4.31
CA PHE A 85 6.41 6.70 3.74
C PHE A 85 6.38 6.62 2.22
N ASP A 86 7.07 7.57 1.59
CA ASP A 86 7.26 7.58 0.14
C ASP A 86 8.12 6.41 -0.37
N ASN A 87 9.02 5.93 0.49
CA ASN A 87 9.97 4.89 0.15
C ASN A 87 9.45 3.51 0.56
N ASP A 88 9.80 2.47 -0.20
CA ASP A 88 9.50 1.10 0.21
C ASP A 88 10.28 0.71 1.48
N LEU A 89 9.53 0.29 2.50
CA LEU A 89 10.08 -0.12 3.78
C LEU A 89 10.18 -1.64 3.85
N SER A 90 11.25 -2.15 4.44
CA SER A 90 11.27 -3.57 4.81
C SER A 90 10.35 -3.82 6.01
N PRO A 91 9.78 -5.03 6.16
CA PRO A 91 8.93 -5.35 7.31
C PRO A 91 9.60 -5.18 8.68
N ALA A 92 10.94 -5.16 8.76
CA ALA A 92 11.62 -4.86 10.01
C ALA A 92 11.64 -3.35 10.30
N GLN A 93 11.83 -2.53 9.26
CA GLN A 93 11.81 -1.08 9.36
C GLN A 93 10.42 -0.56 9.73
N THR A 94 9.36 -1.05 9.08
CA THR A 94 7.96 -0.71 9.42
C THR A 94 7.68 -0.94 10.91
N ARG A 95 7.94 -2.16 11.42
CA ARG A 95 7.71 -2.47 12.83
C ARG A 95 8.53 -1.64 13.80
N ASN A 96 9.78 -1.32 13.45
CA ASN A 96 10.64 -0.52 14.32
C ASN A 96 10.18 0.95 14.33
N LEU A 97 9.73 1.46 13.18
CA LEU A 97 9.13 2.80 13.08
C LEU A 97 7.83 2.86 13.88
N GLU A 98 6.89 1.93 13.69
CA GLU A 98 5.63 1.87 14.46
C GLU A 98 5.88 1.91 15.97
N LYS A 99 6.85 1.10 16.45
CA LYS A 99 7.23 1.10 17.86
C LYS A 99 7.87 2.39 18.34
N ALA A 100 8.61 3.08 17.47
CA ALA A 100 9.31 4.31 17.83
C ALA A 100 8.39 5.54 17.79
N VAL A 101 7.47 5.59 16.83
CA VAL A 101 6.59 6.75 16.61
C VAL A 101 5.24 6.62 17.29
N GLY A 102 4.79 5.40 17.59
CA GLY A 102 3.52 5.14 18.28
C GLY A 102 2.27 5.16 17.38
N ALA A 103 2.43 5.23 16.06
CA ALA A 103 1.36 5.25 15.07
C ALA A 103 1.56 4.15 14.01
N LYS A 104 0.51 3.86 13.22
CA LYS A 104 0.58 2.92 12.09
C LYS A 104 1.55 3.47 11.03
N VAL A 105 2.30 2.59 10.37
CA VAL A 105 3.23 3.00 9.31
C VAL A 105 2.89 2.26 8.01
N LEU A 106 2.59 3.02 6.96
CA LEU A 106 2.40 2.51 5.61
C LEU A 106 3.55 2.98 4.71
N ASP A 107 3.92 2.16 3.73
CA ASP A 107 4.79 2.58 2.64
C ASP A 107 3.99 2.83 1.36
N ARG A 108 4.64 3.46 0.37
CA ARG A 108 4.03 3.85 -0.91
C ARG A 108 3.35 2.67 -1.60
N THR A 109 3.96 1.48 -1.59
CA THR A 109 3.37 0.30 -2.22
C THR A 109 2.07 -0.13 -1.52
N GLU A 110 2.02 -0.13 -0.19
CA GLU A 110 0.80 -0.46 0.56
C GLU A 110 -0.31 0.55 0.32
N LEU A 111 0.01 1.85 0.34
CA LEU A 111 -0.93 2.93 0.03
C LEU A 111 -1.55 2.78 -1.36
N ILE A 112 -0.73 2.48 -2.38
CA ILE A 112 -1.21 2.29 -3.76
C ILE A 112 -2.15 1.08 -3.84
N LEU A 113 -1.84 -0.01 -3.14
CA LEU A 113 -2.70 -1.20 -3.11
C LEU A 113 -4.05 -0.90 -2.44
N ASP A 114 -4.07 -0.08 -1.39
CA ASP A 114 -5.31 0.33 -0.71
C ASP A 114 -6.17 1.23 -1.59
N ILE A 115 -5.57 2.21 -2.29
CA ILE A 115 -6.28 3.04 -3.28
C ILE A 115 -6.89 2.15 -4.37
N PHE A 116 -6.12 1.20 -4.91
CA PHE A 116 -6.63 0.28 -5.91
C PHE A 116 -7.77 -0.58 -5.39
N ALA A 117 -7.67 -1.08 -4.16
CA ALA A 117 -8.73 -1.88 -3.54
C ALA A 117 -10.04 -1.08 -3.42
N ALA A 118 -9.95 0.21 -3.03
CA ALA A 118 -11.10 1.10 -3.00
C ALA A 118 -11.70 1.36 -4.40
N GLY A 119 -10.86 1.44 -5.43
CA GLY A 119 -11.26 1.63 -6.84
C GLY A 119 -11.72 0.37 -7.58
N ALA A 120 -11.60 -0.83 -7.00
CA ALA A 120 -11.77 -2.11 -7.68
C ALA A 120 -13.23 -2.44 -8.04
N ARG A 121 -13.68 -2.00 -9.22
CA ARG A 121 -15.07 -2.23 -9.69
C ARG A 121 -15.27 -3.56 -10.43
N THR A 122 -14.29 -4.00 -11.22
CA THR A 122 -14.42 -5.21 -12.04
C THR A 122 -13.94 -6.46 -11.31
N TYR A 123 -14.45 -7.63 -11.70
CA TYR A 123 -13.99 -8.91 -11.16
C TYR A 123 -12.49 -9.13 -11.40
N GLU A 124 -12.01 -8.80 -12.60
CA GLU A 124 -10.58 -8.88 -12.97
C GLU A 124 -9.71 -8.00 -12.06
N SER A 125 -10.11 -6.74 -11.87
CA SER A 125 -9.40 -5.80 -10.99
C SER A 125 -9.36 -6.31 -9.55
N ARG A 126 -10.49 -6.78 -9.01
CA ARG A 126 -10.54 -7.32 -7.64
C ARG A 126 -9.61 -8.51 -7.45
N LEU A 127 -9.58 -9.45 -8.40
CA LEU A 127 -8.66 -10.59 -8.34
C LEU A 127 -7.20 -10.16 -8.38
N ALA A 128 -6.85 -9.24 -9.28
CA ALA A 128 -5.47 -8.77 -9.44
C ALA A 128 -4.98 -8.02 -8.19
N ILE A 129 -5.83 -7.19 -7.59
CA ILE A 129 -5.50 -6.42 -6.39
C ILE A 129 -5.39 -7.33 -5.17
N GLU A 130 -6.34 -8.26 -4.97
CA GLU A 130 -6.26 -9.25 -3.89
C GLU A 130 -4.98 -10.10 -4.01
N LEU A 131 -4.64 -10.51 -5.23
CA LEU A 131 -3.40 -11.23 -5.50
C LEU A 131 -2.18 -10.40 -5.11
N ALA A 132 -2.12 -9.13 -5.53
CA ALA A 132 -1.02 -8.23 -5.22
C ALA A 132 -0.89 -7.98 -3.71
N GLN A 133 -2.00 -7.75 -2.99
CA GLN A 133 -2.02 -7.59 -1.54
C GLN A 133 -1.52 -8.84 -0.81
N LEU A 134 -1.90 -10.04 -1.26
CA LEU A 134 -1.42 -11.28 -0.67
C LEU A 134 0.07 -11.51 -0.95
N GLU A 135 0.54 -11.26 -2.17
CA GLU A 135 1.96 -11.39 -2.53
C GLU A 135 2.83 -10.39 -1.75
N TYR A 136 2.30 -9.19 -1.49
CA TYR A 136 2.97 -8.15 -0.72
C TYR A 136 3.01 -8.45 0.79
N SER A 137 1.89 -8.88 1.36
CA SER A 137 1.75 -9.13 2.81
C SER A 137 2.41 -10.43 3.25
N LEU A 138 2.38 -11.50 2.45
CA LEU A 138 2.91 -12.81 2.81
C LEU A 138 4.38 -12.80 3.32
N PRO A 139 5.35 -12.17 2.65
CA PRO A 139 6.73 -12.08 3.17
C PRO A 139 6.84 -11.22 4.43
N ARG A 140 5.93 -10.27 4.64
CA ARG A 140 5.89 -9.36 5.80
C ARG A 140 5.34 -10.05 7.04
N LEU A 141 4.28 -10.85 6.89
CA LEU A 141 3.68 -11.69 7.94
C LEU A 141 4.69 -12.66 8.57
N LYS A 142 5.53 -13.28 7.73
CA LYS A 142 6.56 -14.24 8.17
C LYS A 142 7.48 -13.70 9.27
N ARG A 143 7.84 -12.41 9.23
CA ARG A 143 8.75 -11.80 10.23
C ARG A 143 8.04 -11.39 11.51
N MET A 144 6.77 -11.00 11.44
CA MET A 144 5.96 -10.71 12.64
C MET A 144 5.75 -11.98 13.48
N TRP A 145 5.52 -13.09 12.80
CA TRP A 145 5.30 -14.41 13.40
C TRP A 145 6.53 -15.00 14.12
N THR A 146 7.75 -14.74 13.61
CA THR A 146 8.98 -15.18 14.29
C THR A 146 9.24 -14.50 15.64
N HIS A 147 8.61 -13.36 15.91
CA HIS A 147 8.70 -12.69 17.22
C HIS A 147 7.67 -13.23 18.22
N LEU A 148 6.45 -13.55 17.76
CA LEU A 148 5.39 -14.18 18.56
C LEU A 148 5.83 -15.55 19.09
N SER A 149 6.52 -16.36 18.27
CA SER A 149 7.03 -17.66 18.71
C SER A 149 8.14 -17.57 19.77
N ARG A 150 8.91 -16.47 19.80
CA ARG A 150 9.97 -16.24 20.79
C ARG A 150 9.45 -15.70 22.12
N GLN A 151 8.40 -14.88 22.13
CA GLN A 151 7.75 -14.43 23.37
C GLN A 151 6.95 -15.56 24.06
N ALA A 152 6.44 -16.54 23.31
CA ALA A 152 5.77 -17.71 23.86
C ALA A 152 6.75 -18.77 24.46
N MET A 153 8.08 -18.55 24.35
CA MET A 153 9.11 -19.52 24.77
C MET A 153 9.40 -19.51 26.29
N GLY A 154 8.40 -19.15 27.12
CA GLY A 154 8.51 -19.09 28.58
C GLY A 154 8.06 -20.35 29.32
N VAL A 155 7.24 -21.23 28.74
CA VAL A 155 6.79 -22.47 29.39
C VAL A 155 6.51 -23.54 28.33
N GLY A 156 7.42 -24.50 28.17
CA GLY A 156 7.14 -25.91 27.84
C GLY A 156 6.25 -26.33 26.64
N MET A 157 5.75 -25.43 25.79
CA MET A 157 4.80 -25.76 24.71
C MET A 157 5.37 -25.41 23.33
N ARG A 158 6.30 -26.24 22.83
CA ARG A 158 6.56 -26.35 21.38
C ARG A 158 5.37 -27.08 20.75
N GLY A 159 4.43 -26.40 20.10
CA GLY A 159 3.36 -27.14 19.42
C GLY A 159 2.23 -26.35 18.76
N PRO A 160 1.53 -25.42 19.44
CA PRO A 160 0.28 -24.86 18.88
C PRO A 160 0.50 -23.68 17.93
N GLY A 161 1.28 -22.67 18.36
CA GLY A 161 1.47 -21.44 17.59
C GLY A 161 2.25 -21.63 16.30
N GLU A 162 3.35 -22.40 16.34
CA GLU A 162 4.17 -22.67 15.14
C GLU A 162 3.38 -23.41 14.05
N LYS A 163 2.48 -24.32 14.44
CA LYS A 163 1.57 -25.01 13.52
C LYS A 163 0.50 -24.08 12.94
N GLN A 164 -0.09 -23.20 13.75
CA GLN A 164 -1.06 -22.21 13.26
C GLN A 164 -0.43 -21.29 12.21
N LEU A 165 0.79 -20.81 12.46
CA LEU A 165 1.53 -19.96 11.52
C LEU A 165 1.85 -20.66 10.20
N GLU A 166 2.22 -21.94 10.25
CA GLU A 166 2.46 -22.74 9.05
C GLU A 166 1.15 -22.99 8.27
N VAL A 167 0.05 -23.23 8.97
CA VAL A 167 -1.28 -23.39 8.38
C VAL A 167 -1.73 -22.10 7.68
N ASP A 168 -1.64 -20.95 8.34
CA ASP A 168 -2.04 -19.65 7.77
C ASP A 168 -1.20 -19.32 6.54
N ARG A 169 0.12 -19.57 6.61
CA ARG A 169 0.99 -19.43 5.44
C ARG A 169 0.57 -20.31 4.29
N ARG A 170 0.24 -21.58 4.56
CA ARG A 170 -0.18 -22.54 3.54
C ARG A 170 -1.52 -22.13 2.92
N LEU A 171 -2.44 -21.62 3.72
CA LEU A 171 -3.73 -21.09 3.25
C LEU A 171 -3.53 -19.88 2.34
N ALA A 172 -2.69 -18.91 2.73
CA ALA A 172 -2.38 -17.75 1.91
C ALA A 172 -1.70 -18.15 0.58
N GLN A 173 -0.73 -19.08 0.62
CA GLN A 173 -0.09 -19.60 -0.60
C GLN A 173 -1.07 -20.33 -1.53
N LYS A 174 -2.00 -21.10 -0.96
CA LYS A 174 -3.07 -21.74 -1.73
C LYS A 174 -3.96 -20.67 -2.39
N ARG A 175 -4.37 -19.65 -1.64
CA ARG A 175 -5.19 -18.55 -2.17
C ARG A 175 -4.48 -17.82 -3.31
N ILE A 176 -3.20 -17.51 -3.18
CA ILE A 176 -2.37 -16.94 -4.27
C ILE A 176 -2.41 -17.83 -5.51
N HIS A 177 -2.26 -19.15 -5.34
CA HIS A 177 -2.32 -20.09 -6.45
C HIS A 177 -3.69 -20.09 -7.14
N ASP A 178 -4.77 -20.12 -6.36
CA ASP A 178 -6.14 -20.12 -6.85
C ASP A 178 -6.45 -18.81 -7.62
N LEU A 179 -6.06 -17.65 -7.05
CA LEU A 179 -6.21 -16.34 -7.69
C LEU A 179 -5.45 -16.25 -9.02
N LYS A 180 -4.21 -16.78 -9.09
CA LYS A 180 -3.44 -16.83 -10.35
C LYS A 180 -4.15 -17.66 -11.42
N GLN A 181 -4.72 -18.80 -11.03
CA GLN A 181 -5.49 -19.62 -11.97
C GLN A 181 -6.77 -18.92 -12.46
N GLU A 182 -7.48 -18.24 -11.55
CA GLU A 182 -8.68 -17.48 -11.91
C GLU A 182 -8.36 -16.32 -12.84
N LEU A 183 -7.31 -15.54 -12.55
CA LEU A 183 -6.88 -14.43 -13.38
C LEU A 183 -6.50 -14.91 -14.79
N SER A 184 -5.74 -16.01 -14.90
CA SER A 184 -5.40 -16.60 -16.20
C SER A 184 -6.63 -17.01 -17.02
N LYS A 185 -7.70 -17.51 -16.37
CA LYS A 185 -8.97 -17.83 -17.07
C LYS A 185 -9.66 -16.57 -17.58
N VAL A 186 -9.61 -15.47 -16.83
CA VAL A 186 -10.16 -14.17 -17.24
C VAL A 186 -9.38 -13.61 -18.44
N GLU A 187 -8.05 -13.64 -18.39
CA GLU A 187 -7.17 -13.20 -19.48
C GLU A 187 -7.45 -13.97 -20.78
N GLN A 188 -7.55 -15.31 -20.72
CA GLN A 188 -7.86 -16.14 -21.88
C GLN A 188 -9.25 -15.86 -22.48
N ARG A 189 -10.23 -15.43 -21.67
CA ARG A 189 -11.54 -15.00 -22.17
C ARG A 189 -11.41 -13.66 -22.88
N ARG A 190 -10.66 -12.71 -22.32
CA ARG A 190 -10.42 -11.39 -22.88
C ARG A 190 -9.66 -11.45 -24.20
N GLU A 191 -8.62 -12.29 -24.28
CA GLU A 191 -7.83 -12.49 -25.51
C GLU A 191 -8.70 -13.01 -26.66
N ARG A 192 -9.61 -13.95 -26.39
CA ARG A 192 -10.57 -14.46 -27.38
C ARG A 192 -11.53 -13.37 -27.88
N GLN A 193 -12.01 -12.50 -27.00
CA GLN A 193 -12.87 -11.38 -27.39
C GLN A 193 -12.14 -10.36 -28.27
N VAL A 194 -10.88 -10.05 -27.94
CA VAL A 194 -10.07 -9.10 -28.72
C VAL A 194 -9.69 -9.68 -30.09
N LYS A 195 -9.33 -10.97 -30.17
CA LYS A 195 -9.02 -11.64 -31.45
C LYS A 195 -10.17 -11.62 -32.47
N ALA A 196 -11.41 -11.48 -32.01
CA ALA A 196 -12.58 -11.33 -32.88
C ALA A 196 -12.69 -9.93 -33.52
N ARG A 197 -12.00 -8.91 -32.99
CA ARG A 197 -11.99 -7.55 -33.50
C ARG A 197 -10.76 -7.33 -34.38
N LYS A 198 -10.87 -7.62 -35.68
CA LYS A 198 -9.76 -7.48 -36.66
C LYS A 198 -9.83 -6.25 -37.55
N GLU A 199 -10.95 -5.53 -37.54
CA GLU A 199 -11.25 -4.53 -38.57
C GLU A 199 -10.71 -3.13 -38.26
N ALA A 200 -10.20 -2.87 -37.05
CA ALA A 200 -9.73 -1.55 -36.63
C ALA A 200 -8.35 -1.62 -35.94
N PRO A 201 -7.51 -0.57 -36.08
CA PRO A 201 -6.24 -0.47 -35.36
C PRO A 201 -6.46 -0.28 -33.85
N THR A 202 -5.66 -0.96 -33.05
CA THR A 202 -5.67 -0.83 -31.57
C THR A 202 -4.71 0.27 -31.14
N VAL A 203 -5.20 1.25 -30.38
CA VAL A 203 -4.40 2.35 -29.82
C VAL A 203 -4.49 2.30 -28.29
N SER A 204 -3.37 2.58 -27.61
CA SER A 204 -3.31 2.64 -26.15
C SER A 204 -2.76 3.99 -25.69
N LEU A 205 -3.41 4.59 -24.68
CA LEU A 205 -2.95 5.82 -24.04
C LEU A 205 -2.18 5.48 -22.77
N VAL A 206 -0.92 5.91 -22.70
CA VAL A 206 -0.03 5.68 -21.55
C VAL A 206 0.53 7.00 -21.04
N GLY A 207 0.76 7.08 -19.72
CA GLY A 207 1.24 8.28 -19.04
C GLY A 207 0.95 8.22 -17.54
N TYR A 208 1.57 9.11 -16.76
CA TYR A 208 1.36 9.22 -15.30
C TYR A 208 -0.11 9.42 -14.94
N THR A 209 -0.50 9.01 -13.74
CA THR A 209 -1.79 9.35 -13.15
C THR A 209 -1.97 10.87 -13.15
N ASN A 210 -3.19 11.34 -13.43
CA ASN A 210 -3.51 12.75 -13.63
C ASN A 210 -2.84 13.46 -14.84
N ALA A 211 -2.17 12.76 -15.76
CA ALA A 211 -1.61 13.36 -16.98
C ALA A 211 -2.66 13.72 -18.07
N GLY A 212 -3.96 13.76 -17.74
CA GLY A 212 -5.03 14.08 -18.69
C GLY A 212 -5.44 12.94 -19.65
N LYS A 213 -5.10 11.67 -19.35
CA LYS A 213 -5.43 10.51 -20.18
C LYS A 213 -6.95 10.35 -20.41
N SER A 214 -7.74 10.42 -19.33
CA SER A 214 -9.21 10.34 -19.41
C SER A 214 -9.80 11.51 -20.16
N THR A 215 -9.25 12.72 -19.96
CA THR A 215 -9.66 13.94 -20.69
C THR A 215 -9.44 13.79 -22.19
N LEU A 216 -8.27 13.30 -22.61
CA LEU A 216 -7.96 13.05 -24.02
C LEU A 216 -8.86 11.95 -24.60
N MET A 217 -9.10 10.87 -23.85
CA MET A 217 -10.00 9.79 -24.27
C MET A 217 -11.42 10.31 -24.51
N ASN A 218 -11.98 11.08 -23.57
CA ASN A 218 -13.31 11.68 -23.72
C ASN A 218 -13.40 12.63 -24.91
N ALA A 219 -12.37 13.46 -25.12
CA ALA A 219 -12.31 14.36 -26.26
C ALA A 219 -12.27 13.62 -27.61
N LEU A 220 -11.70 12.41 -27.66
CA LEU A 220 -11.57 11.60 -28.87
C LEU A 220 -12.73 10.63 -29.10
N THR A 221 -13.39 10.15 -28.04
CA THR A 221 -14.33 9.01 -28.14
C THR A 221 -15.70 9.25 -27.51
N GLU A 222 -15.94 10.40 -26.88
CA GLU A 222 -17.18 10.71 -26.12
C GLU A 222 -17.55 9.60 -25.11
N ALA A 223 -16.55 8.86 -24.60
CA ALA A 223 -16.75 7.64 -23.83
C ALA A 223 -17.21 7.87 -22.37
N ASP A 224 -17.46 9.12 -21.98
CA ASP A 224 -17.90 9.57 -20.65
C ASP A 224 -17.12 8.91 -19.50
N VAL A 225 -15.81 8.81 -19.66
CA VAL A 225 -14.90 8.25 -18.65
C VAL A 225 -14.67 9.29 -17.57
N LEU A 226 -14.72 8.88 -16.30
CA LEU A 226 -14.47 9.79 -15.18
C LEU A 226 -13.09 10.45 -15.29
N ALA A 227 -13.07 11.79 -15.21
CA ALA A 227 -11.86 12.61 -15.19
C ALA A 227 -11.92 13.52 -13.95
N GLU A 228 -11.28 13.08 -12.87
CA GLU A 228 -11.18 13.82 -11.60
C GLU A 228 -9.71 14.05 -11.25
N ASP A 229 -9.44 15.07 -10.45
CA ASP A 229 -8.11 15.38 -9.89
C ASP A 229 -7.80 14.43 -8.72
N LYS A 230 -7.70 13.13 -9.05
CA LYS A 230 -7.39 12.03 -8.14
C LYS A 230 -6.38 11.10 -8.79
N LEU A 231 -5.56 10.46 -7.96
CA LEU A 231 -4.62 9.45 -8.45
C LEU A 231 -5.32 8.08 -8.45
N PHE A 232 -5.56 7.57 -9.67
CA PHE A 232 -6.19 6.28 -10.01
C PHE A 232 -7.72 6.28 -10.11
#